data_AF-A0A5J4E8M2-F1
#
_entry.id   AF-A0A5J4E8M2-F1
#
_cell.length_a   1.000
_cell.length_b   1.000
_cell.length_c   1.000
_cell.angle_alpha   90.00
_cell.angle_beta   90.00
_cell.angle_gamma   90.00
#
_symmetry.space_group_name_H-M   'P 1'
#
loop_
_entity.id
_entity.type
_entity.pdbx_description
1 polymer ?
#
loop_
_entity_poly.entity_id
_entity_poly.type
_entity_poly.pdbx_seq_one_letter_code
_entity_poly.pdbx_strand_id
1 'polypeptide(L)'
;MNMRRWRWKSAAPQFKRALELDKNNTTVNQWHSNYLNDVLFGADALIAAQQAHKIDRASPAVNVVLAFNYVLSGSEYNELALKHSAAAKEYGYAGLFDDHMSFVVRLRRGEFEQAAKKLVRAYQEAGKDSSWIEPFTNAMKDPDKSPEALEALKLAQSSGNASDGELFFRYALLGKADEFFALAAIHIDDQRLPYVYTLLPEARPIRSDPRFAGLMEKIGLIEFWRQNGWPPVCQPLADSVRCQ
;
A
#
# COMPACT_ATOMS: atom_id res chain seq x y z
N MET A 1 15.75 -11.19 3.00
CA MET A 1 16.56 -9.94 2.90
C MET A 1 16.63 -9.35 1.48
N ASN A 2 16.25 -10.08 0.42
CA ASN A 2 16.37 -9.60 -0.97
C ASN A 2 15.26 -8.61 -1.41
N MET A 3 14.01 -8.81 -0.97
CA MET A 3 12.88 -7.91 -1.28
C MET A 3 13.11 -6.49 -0.77
N ARG A 4 13.62 -6.35 0.47
CA ARG A 4 13.95 -5.06 1.09
C ARG A 4 15.10 -4.28 0.43
N ARG A 5 15.76 -4.87 -0.57
CA ARG A 5 16.84 -4.22 -1.36
C ARG A 5 16.54 -4.22 -2.85
N TRP A 6 15.28 -4.39 -3.21
CA TRP A 6 14.79 -4.44 -4.60
C TRP A 6 15.49 -5.48 -5.48
N ARG A 7 15.95 -6.58 -4.87
CA ARG A 7 16.57 -7.72 -5.59
C ARG A 7 15.49 -8.70 -6.05
N TRP A 8 14.57 -8.23 -6.89
CA TRP A 8 13.36 -8.96 -7.33
C TRP A 8 13.69 -10.25 -8.05
N LYS A 9 14.58 -10.17 -9.06
CA LYS A 9 15.01 -11.33 -9.85
C LYS A 9 15.60 -12.45 -9.00
N SER A 10 16.31 -12.10 -7.91
CA SER A 10 16.87 -13.08 -6.99
C SER A 10 15.84 -13.65 -6.01
N ALA A 11 14.71 -12.98 -5.80
CA ALA A 11 13.66 -13.41 -4.88
C ALA A 11 12.64 -14.36 -5.54
N ALA A 12 12.24 -14.11 -6.79
CA ALA A 12 11.24 -14.93 -7.49
C ALA A 12 11.56 -16.45 -7.50
N PRO A 13 12.78 -16.91 -7.87
CA PRO A 13 13.09 -18.33 -7.87
C PRO A 13 13.03 -18.97 -6.47
N GLN A 14 13.30 -18.19 -5.41
CA GLN A 14 13.27 -18.68 -4.03
C GLN A 14 11.84 -19.00 -3.59
N PHE A 15 10.89 -18.12 -3.90
CA PHE A 15 9.47 -18.38 -3.62
C PHE A 15 8.95 -19.55 -4.44
N LYS A 16 9.29 -19.61 -5.74
CA LYS A 16 8.92 -20.74 -6.59
C LYS A 16 9.44 -22.06 -6.00
N ARG A 17 10.72 -22.13 -5.66
CA ARG A 17 11.32 -23.34 -5.10
C ARG A 17 10.71 -23.72 -3.74
N ALA A 18 10.46 -22.76 -2.87
CA ALA A 18 9.84 -23.01 -1.58
C ALA A 18 8.41 -23.57 -1.71
N LEU A 19 7.63 -23.06 -2.67
CA LEU A 19 6.27 -23.54 -2.94
C LEU A 19 6.23 -24.88 -3.70
N GLU A 20 7.26 -25.20 -4.48
CA GLU A 20 7.44 -26.55 -5.05
C GLU A 20 7.73 -27.60 -3.97
N LEU A 21 8.51 -27.22 -2.95
CA LEU A 21 8.85 -28.11 -1.82
C LEU A 21 7.64 -28.33 -0.91
N ASP A 22 6.92 -27.27 -0.55
CA ASP A 22 5.70 -27.34 0.23
C ASP A 22 4.73 -26.23 -0.14
N LYS A 23 3.78 -26.59 -1.03
CA LYS A 23 2.71 -25.69 -1.46
C LYS A 23 1.77 -25.26 -0.33
N ASN A 24 1.73 -26.02 0.77
CA ASN A 24 0.87 -25.78 1.92
C ASN A 24 1.62 -25.15 3.09
N ASN A 25 2.81 -24.58 2.86
CA ASN A 25 3.49 -23.82 3.89
C ASN A 25 2.83 -22.45 4.08
N THR A 26 2.21 -22.22 5.25
CA THR A 26 1.53 -20.96 5.60
C THR A 26 2.46 -19.75 5.43
N THR A 27 3.65 -19.81 6.04
CA THR A 27 4.60 -18.70 6.09
C THR A 27 5.12 -18.35 4.69
N VAL A 28 5.43 -19.36 3.87
CA VAL A 28 5.87 -19.12 2.49
C VAL A 28 4.77 -18.44 1.68
N ASN A 29 3.52 -18.92 1.75
CA ASN A 29 2.40 -18.30 1.04
C ASN A 29 2.15 -16.85 1.51
N GLN A 30 2.24 -16.59 2.82
CA GLN A 30 2.10 -15.24 3.37
C GLN A 30 3.18 -14.29 2.83
N TRP A 31 4.47 -14.69 2.88
CA TRP A 31 5.55 -13.84 2.37
C TRP A 31 5.54 -13.72 0.85
N HIS A 32 5.06 -14.75 0.14
CA HIS A 32 4.88 -14.70 -1.30
C HIS A 32 3.79 -13.69 -1.70
N SER A 33 2.69 -13.59 -0.94
CA SER A 33 1.70 -12.55 -1.14
C SER A 33 2.31 -11.14 -1.02
N ASN A 34 3.10 -10.90 0.03
CA ASN A 34 3.78 -9.61 0.20
C ASN A 34 4.75 -9.32 -0.96
N TYR A 35 5.52 -10.32 -1.38
CA TYR A 35 6.40 -10.20 -2.53
C TYR A 35 5.65 -9.82 -3.80
N LEU A 36 4.53 -10.48 -4.10
CA LEU A 36 3.72 -10.21 -5.28
C LEU A 36 3.16 -8.78 -5.27
N ASN A 37 2.76 -8.27 -4.10
CA ASN A 37 2.40 -6.86 -3.95
C ASN A 37 3.60 -5.92 -4.20
N ASP A 38 4.78 -6.24 -3.69
CA ASP A 38 6.01 -5.46 -3.94
C ASP A 38 6.42 -5.41 -5.42
N VAL A 39 5.98 -6.37 -6.23
CA VAL A 39 6.19 -6.38 -7.69
C VAL A 39 4.93 -6.04 -8.50
N LEU A 40 3.90 -5.50 -7.84
CA LEU A 40 2.62 -5.04 -8.38
C LEU A 40 1.68 -6.11 -8.97
N PHE A 41 1.90 -7.39 -8.66
CA PHE A 41 1.01 -8.50 -9.00
C PHE A 41 -0.10 -8.70 -7.96
N GLY A 42 -0.91 -7.66 -7.74
CA GLY A 42 -1.92 -7.63 -6.65
C GLY A 42 -2.95 -8.77 -6.71
N ALA A 43 -3.39 -9.18 -7.89
CA ALA A 43 -4.34 -10.29 -8.05
C ALA A 43 -3.75 -11.63 -7.58
N ASP A 44 -2.52 -11.93 -7.96
CA ASP A 44 -1.81 -13.14 -7.51
C ASP A 44 -1.47 -13.06 -6.03
N ALA A 45 -1.16 -11.86 -5.53
CA ALA A 45 -0.91 -11.61 -4.12
C ALA A 45 -2.13 -11.96 -3.26
N LEU A 46 -3.34 -11.61 -3.71
CA LEU A 46 -4.57 -11.98 -3.03
C LEU A 46 -4.77 -13.49 -3.00
N ILE A 47 -4.51 -14.20 -4.11
CA ILE A 47 -4.62 -15.66 -4.18
C ILE A 47 -3.66 -16.32 -3.18
N ALA A 48 -2.40 -15.86 -3.12
CA ALA A 48 -1.42 -16.36 -2.17
C ALA A 48 -1.83 -16.10 -0.70
N ALA A 49 -2.39 -14.93 -0.39
CA ALA A 49 -2.91 -14.61 0.94
C ALA A 49 -4.09 -15.50 1.32
N GLN A 50 -5.02 -15.74 0.39
CA GLN A 50 -6.16 -16.64 0.60
C GLN A 50 -5.71 -18.08 0.83
N GLN A 51 -4.67 -18.54 0.13
CA GLN A 51 -4.09 -19.86 0.35
C GLN A 51 -3.44 -19.96 1.73
N ALA A 52 -2.66 -18.96 2.16
CA ALA A 52 -2.10 -18.90 3.51
C ALA A 52 -3.20 -19.00 4.58
N HIS A 53 -4.30 -18.24 4.41
CA HIS A 53 -5.44 -18.27 5.32
C HIS A 53 -6.21 -19.59 5.30
N LYS A 54 -6.30 -20.25 4.14
CA LYS A 54 -6.92 -21.58 4.04
C LYS A 54 -6.17 -22.62 4.88
N ILE A 55 -4.84 -22.51 4.94
CA ILE A 55 -3.97 -23.41 5.71
C ILE A 55 -4.05 -23.08 7.21
N ASP A 56 -3.89 -21.81 7.57
CA ASP A 56 -3.93 -21.34 8.96
C ASP A 56 -4.83 -20.10 9.12
N ARG A 57 -6.06 -20.37 9.56
CA ARG A 57 -7.09 -19.35 9.76
C ARG A 57 -6.89 -18.54 11.03
N ALA A 58 -6.21 -19.10 12.03
CA ALA A 58 -6.03 -18.49 13.34
C ALA A 58 -4.76 -17.63 13.41
N SER A 59 -3.89 -17.71 12.40
CA SER A 59 -2.70 -16.86 12.34
C SER A 59 -3.08 -15.36 12.26
N PRO A 60 -2.62 -14.54 13.23
CA PRO A 60 -2.86 -13.10 13.21
C PRO A 60 -2.20 -12.45 11.99
N ALA A 61 -0.98 -12.88 11.67
CA ALA A 61 -0.20 -12.30 10.58
C ALA A 61 -0.81 -12.59 9.20
N VAL A 62 -1.38 -13.78 9.02
CA VAL A 62 -2.09 -14.17 7.80
C VAL A 62 -3.37 -13.35 7.62
N ASN A 63 -4.14 -13.15 8.70
CA ASN A 63 -5.36 -12.35 8.64
C ASN A 63 -5.07 -10.87 8.29
N VAL A 64 -4.00 -10.28 8.81
CA VAL A 64 -3.60 -8.91 8.42
C VAL A 64 -3.18 -8.82 6.95
N VAL A 65 -2.37 -9.78 6.48
CA VAL A 65 -1.96 -9.80 5.06
C VAL A 65 -3.17 -9.97 4.16
N LEU A 66 -4.14 -10.81 4.54
CA LEU A 66 -5.36 -10.98 3.76
C LEU A 66 -6.24 -9.73 3.78
N ALA A 67 -6.41 -9.08 4.94
CA ALA A 67 -7.11 -7.81 5.05
C ALA A 67 -6.49 -6.73 4.15
N PHE A 68 -5.15 -6.67 4.11
CA PHE A 68 -4.42 -5.76 3.24
C PHE A 68 -4.73 -5.95 1.76
N ASN A 69 -4.61 -7.20 1.30
CA ASN A 69 -4.86 -7.54 -0.10
C ASN A 69 -6.31 -7.22 -0.48
N TYR A 70 -7.28 -7.39 0.42
CA TYR A 70 -8.65 -6.96 0.19
C TYR A 70 -8.77 -5.44 0.03
N VAL A 71 -8.11 -4.63 0.86
CA VAL A 71 -8.11 -3.16 0.68
C VAL A 71 -7.51 -2.74 -0.66
N LEU A 72 -6.38 -3.36 -1.06
CA LEU A 72 -5.74 -3.09 -2.34
C LEU A 72 -6.60 -3.50 -3.54
N SER A 73 -7.43 -4.55 -3.39
CA SER A 73 -8.22 -5.12 -4.48
C SER A 73 -9.41 -4.26 -4.87
N GLY A 74 -9.95 -3.44 -3.97
CA GLY A 74 -11.06 -2.54 -4.28
C GLY A 74 -12.05 -2.32 -3.15
N SER A 75 -13.00 -1.41 -3.38
CA SER A 75 -14.05 -1.07 -2.41
C SER A 75 -15.04 -2.20 -2.15
N GLU A 76 -15.25 -3.08 -3.14
CA GLU A 76 -16.12 -4.25 -3.06
C GLU A 76 -15.62 -5.29 -2.04
N TYR A 77 -14.33 -5.24 -1.70
CA TYR A 77 -13.70 -6.11 -0.72
C TYR A 77 -13.61 -5.49 0.69
N ASN A 78 -14.11 -4.28 0.90
CA ASN A 78 -14.01 -3.54 2.17
C ASN A 78 -14.55 -4.33 3.38
N GLU A 79 -15.68 -5.02 3.24
CA GLU A 79 -16.26 -5.81 4.33
C GLU A 79 -15.38 -7.01 4.70
N LEU A 80 -14.78 -7.66 3.70
CA LEU A 80 -13.83 -8.74 3.92
C LEU A 80 -12.55 -8.23 4.57
N ALA A 81 -12.05 -7.06 4.16
CA ALA A 81 -10.91 -6.41 4.78
C ALA A 81 -11.15 -6.18 6.28
N LEU A 82 -12.28 -5.57 6.66
CA LEU A 82 -12.61 -5.31 8.07
C LEU A 82 -12.83 -6.59 8.87
N LYS A 83 -13.44 -7.62 8.29
CA LYS A 83 -13.61 -8.93 8.93
C LYS A 83 -12.25 -9.54 9.29
N HIS A 84 -11.31 -9.57 8.37
CA HIS A 84 -9.99 -10.16 8.61
C HIS A 84 -9.10 -9.28 9.50
N SER A 85 -9.25 -7.96 9.42
CA SER A 85 -8.67 -7.00 10.37
C SER A 85 -9.11 -7.30 11.81
N ALA A 86 -10.41 -7.48 12.03
CA ALA A 86 -10.97 -7.82 13.34
C ALA A 86 -10.45 -9.17 13.84
N ALA A 87 -10.46 -10.20 12.99
CA ALA A 87 -9.92 -11.52 13.34
C ALA A 87 -8.43 -11.48 13.70
N ALA A 88 -7.62 -10.70 12.97
CA ALA A 88 -6.22 -10.53 13.30
C ALA A 88 -6.01 -9.96 14.71
N LYS A 89 -6.79 -8.94 15.09
CA LYS A 89 -6.75 -8.35 16.44
C LYS A 89 -7.20 -9.33 17.51
N GLU A 90 -8.29 -10.06 17.26
CA GLU A 90 -8.78 -11.11 18.17
C GLU A 90 -7.70 -12.16 18.44
N TYR A 91 -6.91 -12.52 17.43
CA TYR A 91 -5.81 -13.46 17.56
C TYR A 91 -4.49 -12.84 18.06
N GLY A 92 -4.48 -11.55 18.41
CA GLY A 92 -3.35 -10.89 19.08
C GLY A 92 -2.42 -10.10 18.17
N TYR A 93 -2.84 -9.71 16.97
CA TYR A 93 -2.09 -8.76 16.17
C TYR A 93 -2.10 -7.37 16.82
N ALA A 94 -0.90 -6.84 17.13
CA ALA A 94 -0.71 -5.55 17.80
C ALA A 94 -0.07 -4.47 16.91
N GLY A 95 -0.02 -4.67 15.59
CA GLY A 95 0.63 -3.74 14.65
C GLY A 95 -0.27 -2.61 14.16
N LEU A 96 0.33 -1.46 13.85
CA LEU A 96 -0.36 -0.25 13.32
C LEU A 96 -0.78 -0.37 11.85
N PHE A 97 -0.30 -1.40 11.14
CA PHE A 97 -0.60 -1.60 9.72
C PHE A 97 -2.10 -1.75 9.46
N ASP A 98 -2.81 -2.33 10.42
CA ASP A 98 -4.26 -2.49 10.39
C ASP A 98 -5.01 -1.13 10.48
N ASP A 99 -4.43 -0.15 11.18
CA ASP A 99 -5.09 1.16 11.36
C ASP A 99 -5.10 1.98 10.07
N HIS A 100 -4.04 1.91 9.25
CA HIS A 100 -4.03 2.56 7.93
C HIS A 100 -5.08 1.97 6.99
N MET A 101 -5.20 0.64 6.96
CA MET A 101 -6.13 -0.04 6.06
C MET A 101 -7.58 0.13 6.50
N SER A 102 -7.84 0.01 7.80
CA SER A 102 -9.15 0.36 8.38
C SER A 102 -9.54 1.80 8.09
N PHE A 103 -8.58 2.73 8.11
CA PHE A 103 -8.82 4.13 7.78
C PHE A 103 -9.27 4.31 6.33
N VAL A 104 -8.62 3.65 5.36
CA VAL A 104 -9.05 3.68 3.94
C VAL A 104 -10.47 3.18 3.77
N VAL A 105 -10.81 2.05 4.41
CA VAL A 105 -12.17 1.50 4.33
C VAL A 105 -13.20 2.48 4.87
N ARG A 106 -12.91 3.16 5.98
CA ARG A 106 -13.81 4.19 6.55
C ARG A 106 -14.02 5.37 5.61
N LEU A 107 -12.94 5.85 4.98
CA LEU A 107 -13.05 6.92 3.97
C LEU A 107 -13.94 6.48 2.80
N ARG A 108 -13.76 5.26 2.28
CA ARG A 108 -14.59 4.69 1.19
C ARG A 108 -16.07 4.58 1.56
N ARG A 109 -16.39 4.36 2.84
CA ARG A 109 -17.76 4.33 3.35
C ARG A 109 -18.35 5.72 3.63
N GLY A 110 -17.60 6.79 3.40
CA GLY A 110 -18.01 8.15 3.72
C GLY A 110 -17.95 8.48 5.22
N GLU A 111 -17.33 7.62 6.04
CA GLU A 111 -17.18 7.82 7.49
C GLU A 111 -16.04 8.82 7.81
N PHE A 112 -15.96 9.94 7.08
CA PHE A 112 -14.84 10.88 7.13
C PHE A 112 -14.60 11.46 8.53
N GLU A 113 -15.65 11.94 9.20
CA GLU A 113 -15.56 12.56 10.52
C GLU A 113 -15.05 11.56 11.59
N GLN A 114 -15.58 10.33 11.54
CA GLN A 114 -15.17 9.28 12.49
C GLN A 114 -13.72 8.85 12.25
N ALA A 115 -13.32 8.73 10.97
CA ALA A 115 -11.94 8.43 10.58
C ALA A 115 -10.97 9.53 11.04
N ALA A 116 -11.32 10.80 10.81
CA ALA A 116 -10.55 11.96 11.27
C ALA A 116 -10.40 11.96 12.80
N LYS A 117 -11.51 11.83 13.54
CA LYS A 117 -11.51 11.84 15.00
C LYS A 117 -10.62 10.76 15.60
N LYS A 118 -10.64 9.54 15.05
CA LYS A 118 -9.77 8.45 15.51
C LYS A 118 -8.30 8.79 15.28
N LEU A 119 -7.95 9.31 14.11
CA LEU A 119 -6.57 9.66 13.78
C LEU A 119 -6.06 10.85 14.60
N VAL A 120 -6.90 11.88 14.80
CA VAL A 120 -6.59 13.04 15.67
C VAL A 120 -6.28 12.56 17.08
N ARG A 121 -7.12 11.69 17.64
CA ARG A 121 -6.90 11.13 18.98
C ARG A 121 -5.56 10.39 19.07
N ALA A 122 -5.24 9.55 18.09
CA ALA A 122 -3.98 8.80 18.08
C ALA A 122 -2.75 9.73 18.03
N TYR A 123 -2.83 10.83 17.27
CA TYR A 123 -1.77 11.84 17.19
C TYR A 123 -1.62 12.62 18.50
N GLN A 124 -2.73 13.04 19.11
CA GLN A 124 -2.73 13.73 20.40
C GLN A 124 -2.17 12.85 21.53
N GLU A 125 -2.55 11.57 21.58
CA GLU A 125 -2.01 10.59 22.54
C GLU A 125 -0.51 10.36 22.35
N ALA A 126 0.01 10.51 21.12
CA ALA A 126 1.43 10.48 20.80
C ALA A 126 2.16 11.83 21.00
N GLY A 127 1.47 12.87 21.47
CA GLY A 127 2.02 14.21 21.67
C GLY A 127 2.38 14.95 20.37
N LYS A 128 1.75 14.57 19.25
CA LYS A 128 1.98 15.16 17.92
C LYS A 128 0.86 16.12 17.52
N ASP A 129 1.21 17.12 16.71
CA ASP A 129 0.21 18.02 16.13
C ASP A 129 -0.65 17.28 15.09
N SER A 130 -1.96 17.54 15.15
CA SER A 130 -2.99 16.86 14.35
C SER A 130 -3.65 17.79 13.32
N SER A 131 -3.13 19.00 13.15
CA SER A 131 -3.79 20.07 12.37
C SER A 131 -3.93 19.74 10.88
N TRP A 132 -3.11 18.83 10.36
CA TRP A 132 -3.18 18.35 8.97
C TRP A 132 -4.31 17.34 8.71
N ILE A 133 -4.84 16.68 9.74
CA ILE A 133 -5.77 15.55 9.57
C ILE A 133 -7.11 16.01 9.01
N GLU A 134 -7.68 17.09 9.54
CA GLU A 134 -8.96 17.62 9.07
C GLU A 134 -8.88 18.10 7.61
N PRO A 135 -7.92 18.98 7.21
CA PRO A 135 -7.70 19.35 5.82
C PRO A 135 -7.55 18.15 4.89
N PHE A 136 -6.75 17.15 5.29
CA PHE A 136 -6.59 15.91 4.53
C PHE A 136 -7.93 15.18 4.35
N THR A 137 -8.70 14.97 5.42
CA THR A 137 -9.99 14.27 5.31
C THR A 137 -11.05 15.05 4.54
N ASN A 138 -11.01 16.40 4.59
CA ASN A 138 -11.87 17.26 3.79
C ASN A 138 -11.54 17.10 2.29
N ALA A 139 -10.26 17.04 1.92
CA ALA A 139 -9.85 16.80 0.54
C ALA A 139 -10.20 15.39 0.02
N MET A 140 -10.27 14.39 0.91
CA MET A 140 -10.78 13.05 0.54
C MET A 140 -12.30 13.04 0.25
N LYS A 141 -13.05 13.99 0.82
CA LYS A 141 -14.50 14.15 0.61
C LYS A 141 -14.80 15.07 -0.57
N ASP A 142 -14.03 16.14 -0.72
CA ASP A 142 -14.21 17.19 -1.70
C ASP A 142 -12.85 17.55 -2.34
N PRO A 143 -12.60 17.16 -3.60
CA PRO A 143 -11.36 17.43 -4.30
C PRO A 143 -10.96 18.92 -4.35
N ASP A 144 -11.92 19.84 -4.26
CA ASP A 144 -11.65 21.29 -4.28
C ASP A 144 -10.88 21.75 -3.03
N LYS A 145 -10.89 20.95 -1.95
CA LYS A 145 -10.12 21.19 -0.72
C LYS A 145 -8.67 20.71 -0.80
N SER A 146 -8.26 20.17 -1.94
CA SER A 146 -6.90 19.68 -2.15
C SER A 146 -5.79 20.70 -1.85
N PRO A 147 -5.87 21.99 -2.23
CA PRO A 147 -4.80 22.94 -1.94
C PRO A 147 -4.54 23.10 -0.43
N GLU A 148 -5.61 23.20 0.36
CA GLU A 148 -5.54 23.32 1.83
C GLU A 148 -4.91 22.06 2.45
N ALA A 149 -5.31 20.87 1.99
CA ALA A 149 -4.71 19.62 2.46
C ALA A 149 -3.21 19.53 2.14
N LEU A 150 -2.80 19.97 0.96
CA LEU A 150 -1.40 19.92 0.54
C LEU A 150 -0.52 20.87 1.37
N GLU A 151 -1.00 22.07 1.66
CA GLU A 151 -0.30 23.00 2.56
C GLU A 151 -0.14 22.42 3.96
N ALA A 152 -1.22 21.85 4.51
CA ALA A 152 -1.21 21.28 5.85
C ALA A 152 -0.30 20.05 5.95
N LEU A 153 -0.28 19.17 4.93
CA LEU A 153 0.62 18.01 4.86
C LEU A 153 2.09 18.44 4.75
N LYS A 154 2.40 19.47 3.96
CA LYS A 154 3.77 20.02 3.84
C LYS A 154 4.25 20.62 5.17
N LEU A 155 3.39 21.33 5.88
CA LEU A 155 3.70 21.86 7.22
C LEU A 155 3.91 20.73 8.25
N ALA A 156 3.07 19.69 8.20
CA ALA A 156 3.22 18.53 9.06
C ALA A 156 4.54 17.79 8.80
N GLN A 157 4.98 17.72 7.55
CA GLN A 157 6.29 17.18 7.17
C GLN A 157 7.43 18.00 7.79
N SER A 158 7.47 19.32 7.53
CA SER A 158 8.58 20.18 7.96
C SER A 158 8.67 20.28 9.48
N SER A 159 7.56 20.07 10.19
CA SER A 159 7.49 20.13 11.65
C SER A 159 7.70 18.76 12.33
N GLY A 160 7.95 17.69 11.56
CA GLY A 160 8.15 16.34 12.10
C GLY A 160 6.89 15.67 12.65
N ASN A 161 5.70 16.24 12.37
CA ASN A 161 4.42 15.69 12.84
C ASN A 161 3.95 14.53 11.96
N ALA A 162 4.23 14.57 10.65
CA ALA A 162 3.99 13.47 9.72
C ALA A 162 5.32 12.96 9.14
N SER A 163 5.49 11.64 9.09
CA SER A 163 6.65 11.00 8.45
C SER A 163 6.51 10.93 6.93
N ASP A 164 7.62 10.84 6.19
CA ASP A 164 7.59 10.71 4.72
C ASP A 164 6.79 9.47 4.27
N GLY A 165 6.88 8.37 5.02
CA GLY A 165 6.08 7.17 4.75
C GLY A 165 4.57 7.41 4.87
N GLU A 166 4.15 8.21 5.84
CA GLU A 166 2.75 8.64 5.97
C GLU A 166 2.34 9.54 4.80
N LEU A 167 3.20 10.47 4.41
CA LEU A 167 2.92 11.39 3.30
C LEU A 167 2.82 10.67 1.95
N PHE A 168 3.67 9.68 1.68
CA PHE A 168 3.51 8.83 0.49
C PHE A 168 2.11 8.22 0.42
N PHE A 169 1.64 7.68 1.55
CA PHE A 169 0.32 7.09 1.63
C PHE A 169 -0.79 8.13 1.45
N ARG A 170 -0.68 9.32 2.05
CA ARG A 170 -1.67 10.39 1.90
C ARG A 170 -1.73 10.95 0.48
N TYR A 171 -0.57 11.20 -0.15
CA TYR A 171 -0.52 11.66 -1.53
C TYR A 171 -1.05 10.60 -2.51
N ALA A 172 -0.80 9.32 -2.25
CA ALA A 172 -1.40 8.24 -3.03
C ALA A 172 -2.93 8.22 -2.90
N LEU A 173 -3.48 8.37 -1.69
CA LEU A 173 -4.93 8.43 -1.47
C LEU A 173 -5.60 9.66 -2.10
N LEU A 174 -4.93 10.81 -2.09
CA LEU A 174 -5.45 12.04 -2.71
C LEU A 174 -5.21 12.09 -4.23
N GLY A 175 -4.51 11.12 -4.81
CA GLY A 175 -4.11 11.14 -6.22
C GLY A 175 -3.18 12.29 -6.58
N LYS A 176 -2.37 12.81 -5.64
CA LYS A 176 -1.49 13.96 -5.83
C LYS A 176 -0.13 13.53 -6.38
N ALA A 177 -0.08 13.39 -7.70
CA ALA A 177 1.09 12.89 -8.42
C ALA A 177 2.33 13.76 -8.22
N ASP A 178 2.19 15.09 -8.30
CA ASP A 178 3.34 15.99 -8.16
C ASP A 178 4.04 15.84 -6.82
N GLU A 179 3.29 15.88 -5.71
CA GLU A 179 3.83 15.67 -4.38
C GLU A 179 4.37 14.25 -4.18
N PHE A 180 3.66 13.23 -4.68
CA PHE A 180 4.11 11.85 -4.59
C PHE A 180 5.48 11.66 -5.28
N PHE A 181 5.65 12.16 -6.50
CA PHE A 181 6.89 12.00 -7.25
C PHE A 181 8.02 12.89 -6.73
N ALA A 182 7.70 14.08 -6.21
CA ALA A 182 8.69 14.92 -5.53
C ALA A 182 9.27 14.19 -4.31
N LEU A 183 8.41 13.56 -3.49
CA LEU A 183 8.85 12.77 -2.35
C LEU A 183 9.59 11.50 -2.78
N ALA A 184 9.11 10.83 -3.84
CA ALA A 184 9.77 9.64 -4.41
C ALA A 184 11.20 9.93 -4.85
N ALA A 185 11.44 11.10 -5.45
CA ALA A 185 12.76 11.50 -5.90
C ALA A 185 13.76 11.67 -4.75
N ILE A 186 13.30 12.10 -3.56
CA ILE A 186 14.15 12.25 -2.37
C ILE A 186 14.58 10.89 -1.80
N HIS A 187 13.67 9.91 -1.79
CA HIS A 187 13.88 8.63 -1.10
C HIS A 187 14.16 7.43 -2.02
N ILE A 188 14.38 7.67 -3.32
CA ILE A 188 14.59 6.58 -4.29
C ILE A 188 15.81 5.72 -3.93
N ASP A 189 16.86 6.33 -3.39
CA ASP A 189 18.10 5.64 -3.03
C ASP A 189 17.99 4.89 -1.69
N ASP A 190 17.00 5.24 -0.85
CA ASP A 190 16.81 4.62 0.47
C ASP A 190 16.22 3.20 0.38
N GLN A 191 15.74 2.79 -0.80
CA GLN A 191 15.08 1.51 -1.06
C GLN A 191 13.90 1.22 -0.11
N ARG A 192 13.27 2.28 0.39
CA ARG A 192 12.22 2.26 1.42
C ARG A 192 10.90 2.91 1.00
N LEU A 193 10.78 3.27 -0.27
CA LEU A 193 9.55 3.82 -0.83
C LEU A 193 8.37 2.86 -0.63
N PRO A 194 7.28 3.24 0.04
CA PRO A 194 6.09 2.41 0.19
C PRO A 194 5.22 2.46 -1.07
N TYR A 195 5.81 2.22 -2.24
CA TYR A 195 5.13 2.34 -3.54
C TYR A 195 4.04 1.28 -3.75
N VAL A 196 3.98 0.24 -2.90
CA VAL A 196 2.88 -0.74 -2.90
C VAL A 196 1.49 -0.08 -2.79
N TYR A 197 1.40 1.08 -2.14
CA TYR A 197 0.14 1.84 -2.06
C TYR A 197 -0.35 2.37 -3.41
N THR A 198 0.48 2.33 -4.45
CA THR A 198 0.05 2.62 -5.83
C THR A 198 -0.88 1.55 -6.40
N LEU A 199 -1.00 0.39 -5.74
CA LEU A 199 -2.03 -0.61 -6.06
C LEU A 199 -3.43 -0.17 -5.64
N LEU A 200 -3.57 0.77 -4.70
CA LEU A 200 -4.87 1.29 -4.29
C LEU A 200 -5.61 1.90 -5.49
N PRO A 201 -6.93 1.67 -5.62
CA PRO A 201 -7.77 2.34 -6.62
C PRO A 201 -7.61 3.87 -6.61
N GLU A 202 -7.52 4.48 -5.42
CA GLU A 202 -7.35 5.91 -5.22
C GLU A 202 -6.04 6.44 -5.84
N ALA A 203 -5.01 5.59 -5.95
CA ALA A 203 -3.72 5.94 -6.51
C ALA A 203 -3.65 5.82 -8.04
N ARG A 204 -4.78 5.58 -8.73
CA ARG A 204 -4.84 5.57 -10.20
C ARG A 204 -4.23 6.82 -10.86
N PRO A 205 -4.42 8.05 -10.36
CA PRO A 205 -3.76 9.23 -10.91
C PRO A 205 -2.22 9.15 -10.82
N ILE A 206 -1.68 8.51 -9.78
CA ILE A 206 -0.24 8.28 -9.63
C ILE A 206 0.25 7.26 -10.67
N ARG A 207 -0.46 6.14 -10.84
CA ARG A 207 -0.10 5.10 -11.82
C ARG A 207 -0.20 5.57 -13.27
N SER A 208 -1.19 6.41 -13.56
CA SER A 208 -1.45 6.92 -14.92
C SER A 208 -0.52 8.07 -15.31
N ASP A 209 0.22 8.63 -14.36
CA ASP A 209 1.17 9.71 -14.61
C ASP A 209 2.39 9.21 -15.42
N PRO A 210 2.87 9.96 -16.43
CA PRO A 210 4.04 9.57 -17.24
C PRO A 210 5.31 9.28 -16.44
N ARG A 211 5.47 9.88 -15.24
CA ARG A 211 6.63 9.67 -14.37
C ARG A 211 6.63 8.30 -13.70
N PHE A 212 5.50 7.60 -13.66
CA PHE A 212 5.37 6.31 -12.99
C PHE A 212 6.27 5.23 -13.61
N ALA A 213 6.32 5.15 -14.94
CA ALA A 213 7.20 4.20 -15.62
C ALA A 213 8.67 4.43 -15.28
N GLY A 214 9.11 5.69 -15.21
CA GLY A 214 10.47 6.05 -14.80
C GLY A 214 10.78 5.68 -13.35
N LEU A 215 9.81 5.82 -12.44
CA LEU A 215 9.95 5.35 -11.06
C LEU A 215 10.11 3.82 -10.99
N MET A 216 9.27 3.07 -11.73
CA MET A 216 9.33 1.61 -11.77
C MET A 216 10.63 1.09 -12.40
N GLU A 217 11.19 1.81 -13.38
CA GLU A 217 12.50 1.50 -13.96
C GLU A 217 13.60 1.62 -12.90
N LYS A 218 13.62 2.71 -12.12
CA LYS A 218 14.59 2.92 -11.02
C LYS A 218 14.48 1.89 -9.91
N ILE A 219 13.25 1.43 -9.62
CA ILE A 219 13.00 0.35 -8.65
C ILE A 219 13.41 -1.03 -9.24
N GLY A 220 13.65 -1.13 -10.55
CA GLY A 220 14.05 -2.36 -11.24
C GLY A 220 12.87 -3.27 -11.59
N LEU A 221 11.63 -2.75 -11.54
CA LEU A 221 10.43 -3.54 -11.81
C LEU A 221 10.15 -3.71 -13.30
N ILE A 222 10.46 -2.72 -14.14
CA ILE A 222 10.24 -2.82 -15.59
C ILE A 222 11.02 -4.01 -16.15
N GLU A 223 12.30 -4.10 -15.81
CA GLU A 223 13.16 -5.19 -16.24
C GLU A 223 12.80 -6.53 -15.59
N PHE A 224 12.24 -6.52 -14.39
CA PHE A 224 11.65 -7.73 -13.79
C PHE A 224 10.42 -8.21 -14.58
N TRP A 225 9.50 -7.30 -14.95
CA TRP A 225 8.27 -7.61 -15.67
C TRP A 225 8.51 -8.11 -17.10
N ARG A 226 9.49 -7.54 -17.82
CA ARG A 226 9.89 -8.06 -19.13
C ARG A 226 10.23 -9.55 -19.13
N GLN A 227 10.77 -10.05 -18.01
CA GLN A 227 11.20 -11.45 -17.87
C GLN A 227 10.15 -12.37 -17.24
N ASN A 228 9.23 -11.81 -16.45
CA ASN A 228 8.30 -12.59 -15.61
C ASN A 228 6.82 -12.36 -15.96
N GLY A 229 6.53 -11.54 -16.97
CA GLY A 229 5.19 -11.10 -17.31
C GLY A 229 4.85 -9.73 -16.72
N TRP A 230 3.79 -9.12 -17.24
CA TRP A 230 3.36 -7.79 -16.83
C TRP A 230 2.27 -7.88 -15.76
N PRO A 231 2.31 -7.05 -14.71
CA PRO A 231 1.25 -7.03 -13.72
C PRO A 231 -0.04 -6.49 -14.35
N PRO A 232 -1.23 -6.87 -13.86
CA PRO A 232 -2.51 -6.46 -14.47
C PRO A 232 -2.71 -4.94 -14.59
N VAL A 233 -2.05 -4.17 -13.72
CA VAL A 233 -2.12 -2.71 -13.67
C VAL A 233 -1.19 -2.01 -14.65
N CYS A 234 -0.34 -2.75 -15.39
CA CYS A 234 0.59 -2.19 -16.37
C CYS A 234 0.63 -3.01 -17.66
N GLN A 235 0.76 -2.32 -18.78
CA GLN A 235 0.84 -2.93 -20.10
C GLN A 235 2.10 -2.44 -20.83
N PRO A 236 2.82 -3.33 -21.54
CA PRO A 236 3.94 -2.93 -22.37
C PRO A 236 3.46 -2.09 -23.55
N LEU A 237 4.20 -1.04 -23.86
CA LEU A 237 4.17 -0.33 -25.13
C LEU A 237 5.49 -0.58 -25.85
N ALA A 238 5.60 -0.17 -27.12
CA ALA A 238 6.78 -0.41 -27.95
C ALA A 238 8.09 0.04 -27.26
N ASP A 239 8.11 1.26 -26.72
CA ASP A 239 9.30 1.86 -26.08
C ASP A 239 9.03 2.30 -24.63
N SER A 240 7.89 1.94 -24.06
CA SER A 240 7.48 2.41 -22.73
C SER A 240 6.49 1.46 -22.06
N VAL A 241 5.93 1.89 -20.93
CA VAL A 241 4.93 1.15 -20.18
C VAL A 241 3.80 2.09 -19.84
N ARG A 242 2.56 1.61 -19.99
CA ARG A 242 1.37 2.33 -19.56
C ARG A 242 0.76 1.60 -18.38
N CYS A 243 0.62 2.30 -17.26
CA CYS A 243 -0.05 1.77 -16.07
C CYS A 243 -1.38 2.50 -15.83
N GLN A 244 -2.35 1.80 -15.24
CA GLN A 244 -3.69 2.31 -14.91
C GLN A 244 -4.12 1.80 -13.55
#